data_AF-A0A3A9E0S3-F1
#
_entry.id   AF-A0A3A9E0S3-F1
#
_cell.length_a   1.000
_cell.length_b   1.000
_cell.length_c   1.000
_cell.angle_alpha   90.00
_cell.angle_beta   90.00
_cell.angle_gamma   90.00
#
_symmetry.space_group_name_H-M   'P 1'
#
loop_
_entity.id
_entity.type
_entity.pdbx_description
1 polymer ?
#
loop_
_entity_poly.entity_id
_entity_poly.type
_entity_poly.pdbx_seq_one_letter_code
_entity_poly.pdbx_strand_id
1 'polypeptide(L)'
;MAKIKELRGLIYGLYDTESDFAREIGWSRQKINQISNGNKEPDVNDLNVLAHALGKSVGEIAEIFLRAKSPNRQQFVTNTARAE
;
A
#
# COMPACT_ATOMS: atom_id res chain seq x y z
N MET A 1 -4.52 1.08 16.08
CA MET A 1 -3.66 1.11 14.88
C MET A 1 -4.23 2.15 13.92
N ALA A 2 -3.37 2.98 13.32
CA ALA A 2 -3.80 4.00 12.37
C ALA A 2 -3.99 3.37 10.99
N LYS A 3 -5.09 3.73 10.32
CA LYS A 3 -5.37 3.32 8.93
C LYS A 3 -4.18 3.70 8.03
N ILE A 4 -3.79 2.79 7.14
CA ILE A 4 -2.75 3.03 6.13
C ILE A 4 -3.36 3.88 5.01
N LYS A 5 -3.40 5.19 5.23
CA LYS A 5 -4.04 6.16 4.33
C LYS A 5 -3.48 6.09 2.91
N GLU A 6 -2.19 5.86 2.78
CA GLU A 6 -1.50 5.81 1.49
C GLU A 6 -1.94 4.60 0.66
N LEU A 7 -2.02 3.40 1.24
CA LEU A 7 -2.56 2.22 0.57
C LEU A 7 -4.01 2.43 0.11
N ARG A 8 -4.84 3.03 0.97
CA ARG A 8 -6.23 3.36 0.60
C ARG A 8 -6.31 4.37 -0.55
N GLY A 9 -5.43 5.37 -0.54
CA GLY A 9 -5.32 6.34 -1.63
C GLY A 9 -5.01 5.66 -2.96
N LEU A 10 -4.08 4.70 -2.96
CA LEU A 10 -3.77 3.90 -4.16
C LEU A 10 -4.96 3.06 -4.63
N ILE A 11 -5.64 2.38 -3.70
CA ILE A 11 -6.81 1.57 -4.04
C ILE A 11 -7.91 2.44 -4.64
N TYR A 12 -8.27 3.55 -3.99
CA TYR A 12 -9.32 4.44 -4.49
C TYR A 12 -8.94 5.22 -5.76
N GLY A 13 -7.65 5.26 -6.11
CA GLY A 13 -7.19 5.81 -7.38
C GLY A 13 -7.46 4.89 -8.58
N LEU A 14 -7.68 3.60 -8.35
CA LEU A 14 -7.86 2.58 -9.39
C LEU A 14 -9.20 1.84 -9.30
N TYR A 15 -9.82 1.80 -8.11
CA TYR A 15 -11.03 1.05 -7.82
C TYR A 15 -11.99 1.89 -6.98
N ASP A 16 -13.30 1.73 -7.18
CA ASP A 16 -14.32 2.47 -6.43
C ASP A 16 -14.35 2.07 -4.94
N THR A 17 -14.10 0.79 -4.64
CA THR A 17 -14.12 0.29 -3.27
C THR A 17 -12.99 -0.71 -2.97
N GLU A 18 -12.64 -0.84 -1.68
CA GLU A 18 -11.76 -1.92 -1.20
C GLU A 18 -12.32 -3.32 -1.50
N SER A 19 -13.64 -3.45 -1.65
CA SER A 19 -14.28 -4.73 -2.00
C SER A 19 -14.08 -5.08 -3.47
N ASP A 20 -14.12 -4.08 -4.35
CA ASP A 20 -13.87 -4.27 -5.78
C ASP A 20 -12.40 -4.63 -6.01
N PHE A 21 -11.48 -3.96 -5.32
CA PHE A 21 -10.07 -4.33 -5.33
C PHE A 21 -9.84 -5.75 -4.83
N ALA A 22 -10.47 -6.13 -3.70
CA ALA A 22 -10.36 -7.49 -3.18
C ALA A 22 -10.85 -8.54 -4.19
N ARG A 23 -11.95 -8.26 -4.88
CA ARG A 23 -12.48 -9.14 -5.95
C ARG A 23 -11.51 -9.27 -7.10
N GLU A 24 -10.88 -8.18 -7.54
CA GLU A 24 -9.92 -8.19 -8.65
C GLU A 24 -8.71 -9.08 -8.38
N ILE A 25 -8.14 -9.00 -7.17
CA ILE A 25 -6.96 -9.78 -6.78
C ILE A 25 -7.31 -11.17 -6.22
N GLY A 26 -8.59 -11.56 -6.24
CA GLY A 26 -9.06 -12.85 -5.73
C GLY A 26 -8.96 -13.01 -4.21
N TRP A 27 -8.98 -11.91 -3.45
CA TRP A 27 -8.90 -11.93 -1.98
C TRP A 27 -10.27 -11.69 -1.33
N SER A 28 -10.38 -12.12 -0.07
CA SER A 28 -11.53 -11.74 0.74
C SER A 28 -11.44 -10.26 1.13
N ARG A 29 -12.59 -9.58 1.16
CA ARG A 29 -12.70 -8.20 1.68
C ARG A 29 -12.11 -8.08 3.08
N GLN A 30 -12.27 -9.11 3.92
CA GLN A 30 -11.73 -9.12 5.27
C GLN A 30 -10.20 -9.06 5.26
N LYS A 31 -9.52 -9.77 4.36
CA LYS A 31 -8.05 -9.72 4.22
C LYS A 31 -7.58 -8.30 3.90
N ILE A 32 -8.18 -7.65 2.89
CA ILE A 32 -7.85 -6.26 2.54
C ILE A 32 -8.15 -5.30 3.68
N ASN A 33 -9.26 -5.48 4.40
CA ASN A 33 -9.60 -4.63 5.54
C ASN A 33 -8.58 -4.79 6.69
N GLN A 34 -8.07 -6.00 6.95
CA GLN A 34 -7.03 -6.19 7.98
C GLN A 34 -5.70 -5.55 7.56
N ILE A 35 -5.32 -5.65 6.28
CA ILE A 35 -4.09 -5.06 5.75
C ILE A 35 -4.17 -3.53 5.73
N SER A 36 -5.24 -2.95 5.16
CA SER A 36 -5.43 -1.50 5.05
C SER A 36 -5.60 -0.78 6.39
N ASN A 37 -6.12 -1.47 7.41
CA ASN A 37 -6.16 -0.93 8.77
C ASN A 37 -4.85 -1.15 9.56
N GLY A 38 -3.85 -1.82 8.96
CA GLY A 38 -2.57 -2.12 9.60
C GLY A 38 -2.65 -3.18 10.70
N ASN A 39 -3.73 -3.96 10.75
CA ASN A 39 -3.90 -5.05 11.72
C ASN A 39 -3.18 -6.33 11.28
N LYS A 40 -2.97 -6.49 9.97
CA LYS A 40 -2.21 -7.59 9.38
C LYS A 40 -1.11 -7.04 8.48
N GLU A 41 0.11 -7.51 8.73
CA GLU A 41 1.24 -7.25 7.85
C GLU A 41 1.20 -8.18 6.64
N PRO A 42 1.30 -7.66 5.40
CA PRO A 42 1.40 -8.50 4.21
C PRO A 42 2.75 -9.22 4.18
N ASP A 43 2.74 -10.47 3.73
CA ASP A 43 3.96 -11.20 3.39
C ASP A 43 4.50 -10.80 2.00
N VAL A 44 5.63 -11.38 1.58
CA VAL A 44 6.25 -11.07 0.28
C VAL A 44 5.32 -11.39 -0.91
N ASN A 45 4.52 -12.44 -0.82
CA ASN A 45 3.58 -12.79 -1.88
C ASN A 45 2.41 -11.78 -1.92
N ASP A 46 1.92 -11.39 -0.75
CA ASP A 46 0.90 -10.36 -0.61
C ASP A 46 1.41 -9.03 -1.20
N LEU A 47 2.65 -8.63 -0.90
CA LEU A 47 3.27 -7.43 -1.47
C LEU A 47 3.37 -7.50 -3.00
N ASN A 48 3.73 -8.66 -3.56
CA ASN A 48 3.82 -8.85 -5.01
C ASN A 48 2.45 -8.71 -5.69
N VAL A 49 1.40 -9.29 -5.10
CA VAL A 49 0.02 -9.17 -5.61
C VAL A 49 -0.46 -7.72 -5.56
N LEU A 50 -0.25 -7.04 -4.43
CA LEU A 50 -0.61 -5.62 -4.27
C LEU A 50 0.14 -4.74 -5.28
N ALA A 51 1.44 -4.98 -5.46
CA ALA A 51 2.29 -4.25 -6.40
C ALA A 51 1.78 -4.41 -7.84
N HIS A 52 1.52 -5.65 -8.27
CA HIS A 52 1.01 -5.91 -9.60
C HIS A 52 -0.36 -5.26 -9.84
N ALA A 53 -1.30 -5.42 -8.90
CA ALA A 53 -2.66 -4.89 -9.05
C ALA A 53 -2.73 -3.36 -8.99
N LEU A 54 -1.83 -2.72 -8.23
CA LEU A 54 -1.77 -1.26 -8.10
C LEU A 54 -0.80 -0.60 -9.11
N GLY A 55 -0.16 -1.38 -9.99
CA GLY A 55 0.81 -0.86 -10.94
C GLY A 55 2.04 -0.22 -10.28
N LYS A 56 2.51 -0.80 -9.18
CA LYS A 56 3.65 -0.33 -8.37
C LYS A 56 4.73 -1.40 -8.28
N SER A 57 5.92 -1.01 -7.86
CA SER A 57 6.95 -1.96 -7.45
C SER A 57 6.69 -2.53 -6.05
N VAL A 58 7.19 -3.73 -5.79
CA VAL A 58 7.14 -4.34 -4.45
C VAL A 58 7.80 -3.44 -3.40
N GLY A 59 8.89 -2.75 -3.76
CA GLY A 59 9.58 -1.79 -2.90
C GLY A 59 8.70 -0.61 -2.49
N GLU A 60 8.01 0.02 -3.45
CA GLU A 60 7.07 1.12 -3.17
C GLU A 60 5.95 0.67 -2.24
N ILE A 61 5.38 -0.53 -2.45
CA ILE A 61 4.33 -1.05 -1.56
C ILE A 61 4.90 -1.33 -0.17
N ALA A 62 6.08 -1.96 -0.06
CA ALA A 62 6.71 -2.26 1.23
C ALA A 62 7.02 -0.99 2.03
N GLU A 63 7.48 0.08 1.37
CA GLU A 63 7.75 1.36 2.01
C GLU A 63 6.54 1.93 2.75
N ILE A 64 5.32 1.75 2.22
CA ILE A 64 4.08 2.21 2.87
C ILE A 64 3.94 1.58 4.27
N PHE A 65 4.20 0.27 4.38
CA PHE A 65 4.09 -0.46 5.64
C PHE A 65 5.28 -0.20 6.58
N LEU A 66 6.48 0.01 6.04
CA LEU A 66 7.67 0.35 6.82
C LEU A 66 7.61 1.78 7.39
N ARG A 67 7.15 2.76 6.59
CA ARG A 67 6.96 4.15 7.04
C ARG A 67 5.89 4.26 8.12
N ALA A 68 4.84 3.46 8.06
CA ALA A 68 3.81 3.41 9.09
C ALA A 68 4.36 2.92 10.46
N LYS A 69 5.45 2.14 10.47
CA LYS A 69 6.12 1.65 11.69
C LYS A 69 7.14 2.64 12.26
N SER A 70 7.66 3.57 11.47
CA SER A 70 8.62 4.55 11.96
C SER A 70 7.89 5.65 12.75
N PRO A 71 8.14 5.82 14.06
CA PRO A 71 7.61 6.97 14.81
C PRO A 71 8.18 8.29 14.31
N ASN A 72 9.26 8.26 13.53
CA ASN A 72 9.89 9.44 12.95
C ASN A 72 9.42 9.61 11.51
N ARG A 73 8.55 10.61 11.31
CA ARG A 73 8.15 11.17 10.02
C ARG A 73 9.34 11.86 9.34
N GLN A 74 10.41 11.13 9.03
CA GLN A 74 11.48 11.66 8.19
C GLN A 74 10.98 11.63 6.75
N GLN A 75 10.59 12.81 6.28
CA GLN A 75 10.39 13.10 4.87
C GLN A 75 11.65 12.68 4.12
N PHE A 76 11.57 11.56 3.40
CA PHE A 76 12.53 11.29 2.34
C PHE A 76 12.27 12.35 1.26
N VAL A 77 13.03 13.43 1.33
CA VAL A 77 13.17 14.40 0.26
C VAL A 77 13.73 13.66 -0.95
N THR A 78 12.89 13.34 -1.94
CA THR A 78 13.37 12.93 -3.25
C THR A 78 14.01 14.15 -3.90
N ASN A 79 15.33 14.25 -3.76
CA ASN A 79 16.12 15.24 -4.48
C ASN A 79 16.19 14.81 -5.95
N THR A 80 15.12 15.05 -6.71
CA THR A 80 15.21 15.15 -8.17
C THR A 80 15.76 16.54 -8.47
N ALA A 81 17.07 16.69 -8.29
CA ALA A 81 17.82 17.81 -8.81
C ALA A 81 17.79 17.70 -10.34
N ARG A 82 16.95 18.57 -10.91
CA ARG A 82 16.97 19.18 -12.24
C ARG A 82 18.16 18.79 -13.12
N ALA A 83 17.82 18.28 -14.30
CA ALA A 83 18.67 18.38 -15.48
C ALA A 83 18.92 19.87 -15.79
N GLU A 84 20.19 20.24 -15.86
CA GLU A 84 20.73 21.37 -16.62
C GLU A 84 22.02 20.90 -17.30
#